data_AF-A0A821BKX4-F1
#
_entry.id   AF-A0A821BKX4-F1
#
_cell.length_a   1.000
_cell.length_b   1.000
_cell.length_c   1.000
_cell.angle_alpha   90.00
_cell.angle_beta   90.00
_cell.angle_gamma   90.00
#
_symmetry.space_group_name_H-M   'P 1'
#
loop_
_entity.id
_entity.type
_entity.pdbx_description
1 polymer ?
#
loop_
_entity_poly.entity_id
_entity_poly.type
_entity_poly.pdbx_seq_one_letter_code
_entity_poly.pdbx_strand_id
1 'polypeptide(L)'
;MVTGEFKCLGTVQHLKTKFGHGYSIIVRSDINCDTKNIINYIKERIAEVDVKEEHNKMIHFRVSMNVSLYELFSVLEKAREELRNIIEDYTVTQVTLDDVFVSFAKIQEDNQSSKNIDTGQK
;
A
#
# COMPACT_ATOMS: atom_id res chain seq x y z
N MET A 1 7.15 -18.79 7.92
CA MET A 1 6.18 -19.77 8.45
C MET A 1 4.93 -18.99 8.84
N VAL A 2 3.76 -19.36 8.34
CA VAL A 2 2.48 -18.70 8.66
C VAL A 2 1.54 -19.84 9.04
N THR A 3 0.87 -19.77 10.19
CA THR A 3 -0.01 -20.82 10.73
C THR A 3 0.60 -22.23 10.79
N GLY A 4 1.90 -22.35 11.07
CA GLY A 4 2.59 -23.65 11.11
C GLY A 4 2.87 -24.27 9.73
N GLU A 5 2.51 -23.59 8.63
CA GLU A 5 2.76 -24.05 7.26
C GLU A 5 3.78 -23.15 6.53
N PHE A 6 4.54 -23.76 5.61
CA PHE A 6 5.47 -23.05 4.74
C PHE A 6 4.72 -22.42 3.57
N LYS A 7 4.36 -21.13 3.69
CA LYS A 7 3.67 -20.40 2.61
C LYS A 7 4.58 -19.86 1.50
N CYS A 8 5.87 -19.67 1.78
CA CYS A 8 6.81 -19.10 0.81
C CYS A 8 8.20 -19.71 1.00
N LEU A 9 8.85 -20.11 -0.09
CA LEU A 9 10.23 -20.60 -0.13
C LEU A 9 10.92 -19.95 -1.33
N GLY A 10 12.10 -19.36 -1.12
CA GLY A 10 12.86 -18.69 -2.19
C GLY A 10 13.83 -17.64 -1.65
N THR A 11 14.48 -16.92 -2.57
CA THR A 11 15.39 -15.82 -2.21
C THR A 11 14.61 -14.60 -1.71
N VAL A 12 15.29 -13.76 -0.93
CA VAL A 12 14.75 -12.47 -0.45
C VAL A 12 14.11 -11.67 -1.57
N GLN A 13 14.79 -11.58 -2.72
CA GLN A 13 14.30 -10.85 -3.89
C GLN A 13 13.04 -11.50 -4.48
N HIS A 14 13.00 -12.83 -4.57
CA HIS A 14 11.83 -13.55 -5.09
C HIS A 14 10.59 -13.34 -4.21
N LEU A 15 10.74 -13.38 -2.87
CA LEU A 15 9.63 -13.11 -1.97
C LEU A 15 9.17 -11.65 -2.07
N LYS A 16 10.10 -10.69 -2.18
CA LYS A 16 9.74 -9.28 -2.40
C LYS A 16 9.01 -9.06 -3.73
N THR A 17 9.44 -9.68 -4.82
CA THR A 17 8.75 -9.51 -6.11
C THR A 17 7.40 -10.24 -6.15
N LYS A 18 7.30 -11.42 -5.53
CA LYS A 18 6.09 -12.25 -5.58
C LYS A 18 5.02 -11.80 -4.59
N PHE A 19 5.42 -11.27 -3.43
CA PHE A 19 4.50 -10.92 -2.33
C PHE A 19 4.64 -9.47 -1.88
N GLY A 20 5.77 -8.82 -2.15
CA GLY A 20 5.91 -7.39 -1.96
C GLY A 20 5.33 -6.65 -3.16
N HIS A 21 4.30 -5.83 -2.92
CA HIS A 21 3.63 -5.14 -4.04
C HIS A 21 4.40 -3.85 -4.39
N GLY A 22 5.66 -3.98 -4.82
CA GLY A 22 6.47 -2.89 -5.36
C GLY A 22 6.83 -1.78 -4.37
N TYR A 23 6.34 -0.56 -4.64
CA TYR A 23 6.65 0.66 -3.90
C TYR A 23 5.52 1.01 -2.92
N SER A 24 5.89 1.58 -1.78
CA SER A 24 4.97 2.22 -0.86
C SER A 24 5.16 3.73 -0.94
N ILE A 25 4.04 4.45 -1.02
CA ILE A 25 4.03 5.90 -1.10
C ILE A 25 3.19 6.41 0.06
N ILE A 26 3.75 7.37 0.79
CA ILE A 26 3.06 8.05 1.88
C ILE A 26 2.95 9.51 1.47
N VAL A 27 1.72 9.98 1.27
CA VAL A 27 1.44 11.38 0.93
C VAL A 27 0.85 12.07 2.16
N ARG A 28 1.44 13.19 2.57
CA ARG A 28 0.94 14.03 3.67
C ARG A 28 0.18 15.24 3.11
N SER A 29 -1.07 15.39 3.52
CA SER A 29 -1.95 16.50 3.12
C SER A 29 -2.23 17.48 4.27
N ASP A 30 -2.65 18.70 3.93
CA ASP A 30 -3.10 19.68 4.92
C ASP A 30 -4.47 19.32 5.56
N ILE A 31 -4.78 19.91 6.73
CA ILE A 31 -5.92 19.55 7.59
C ILE A 31 -7.30 19.81 6.96
N ASN A 32 -7.36 20.68 5.96
CA ASN A 32 -8.59 21.05 5.26
C ASN A 32 -8.67 20.49 3.83
N CYS A 33 -7.89 19.45 3.51
CA CYS A 33 -7.87 18.84 2.18
C CYS A 33 -8.92 17.76 2.01
N ASP A 34 -9.58 17.75 0.85
CA ASP A 34 -10.27 16.57 0.33
C ASP A 34 -9.25 15.50 -0.10
N THR A 35 -8.89 14.63 0.84
CA THR A 35 -8.02 13.46 0.63
C THR A 35 -8.46 12.60 -0.56
N LYS A 36 -9.78 12.53 -0.80
CA LYS A 36 -10.40 11.81 -1.92
C LYS A 36 -9.96 12.33 -3.28
N ASN A 37 -9.73 13.64 -3.41
CA ASN A 37 -9.31 14.24 -4.67
C ASN A 37 -7.88 13.81 -5.03
N ILE A 38 -6.98 13.78 -4.03
CA ILE A 38 -5.61 13.26 -4.19
C ILE A 38 -5.65 11.79 -4.59
N ILE A 39 -6.46 10.99 -3.91
CA ILE A 39 -6.60 9.56 -4.21
C ILE A 39 -7.08 9.34 -5.65
N ASN A 40 -8.12 10.07 -6.08
CA ASN A 40 -8.66 9.91 -7.43
C ASN A 40 -7.62 10.31 -8.48
N TYR A 41 -6.94 11.43 -8.27
CA TYR A 41 -5.90 11.93 -9.16
C TYR A 41 -4.77 10.91 -9.38
N ILE A 42 -4.28 10.31 -8.29
CA ILE A 42 -3.22 9.29 -8.33
C ILE A 42 -3.74 8.02 -9.02
N LYS A 43 -4.96 7.58 -8.70
CA LYS A 43 -5.58 6.39 -9.31
C LYS A 43 -5.81 6.52 -10.81
N GLU A 44 -6.14 7.70 -11.30
CA GLU A 44 -6.37 7.94 -12.73
C GLU A 44 -5.07 7.98 -13.54
N ARG A 45 -3.93 8.32 -12.91
CA ARG A 45 -2.64 8.50 -13.61
C ARG A 45 -1.66 7.36 -13.44
N ILE A 46 -1.76 6.56 -12.39
CA ILE A 46 -0.86 5.42 -12.12
C ILE A 46 -1.64 4.12 -12.30
N ALA A 47 -1.21 3.29 -13.25
CA ALA A 47 -1.74 1.94 -13.41
C ALA A 47 -1.31 1.08 -12.20
N GLU A 48 -2.23 0.24 -11.69
CA GLU A 48 -1.97 -0.68 -10.58
C GLU A 48 -1.54 0.02 -9.26
N VAL A 49 -2.38 0.95 -8.79
CA VAL A 49 -2.26 1.57 -7.45
C VAL A 49 -3.39 1.17 -6.51
N ASP A 50 -3.02 0.68 -5.33
CA ASP A 50 -3.91 0.33 -4.23
C ASP A 50 -3.78 1.33 -3.09
N VAL A 51 -4.91 1.81 -2.57
CA VAL A 51 -4.93 2.60 -1.32
C VAL A 51 -5.01 1.61 -0.16
N LYS A 52 -3.99 1.60 0.69
CA LYS A 52 -3.95 0.72 1.86
C LYS A 52 -4.73 1.30 3.02
N GLU A 53 -4.32 2.49 3.45
CA GLU A 53 -4.82 3.11 4.67
C GLU A 53 -4.83 4.64 4.51
N GLU A 54 -5.85 5.29 5.07
CA GLU A 54 -5.95 6.74 5.21
C GLU A 54 -6.05 7.04 6.70
N HIS A 55 -5.05 7.70 7.28
CA HIS A 55 -5.03 8.01 8.70
C HIS A 55 -4.27 9.31 8.99
N ASN A 56 -4.82 10.17 9.85
CA ASN A 56 -4.16 11.38 10.34
C ASN A 56 -3.43 12.20 9.26
N LYS A 57 -4.12 12.50 8.15
CA LYS A 57 -3.59 13.26 6.99
C LYS A 57 -2.53 12.56 6.14
N MET A 58 -2.28 11.28 6.41
CA MET A 58 -1.37 10.47 5.61
C MET A 58 -2.18 9.47 4.80
N ILE A 59 -1.89 9.44 3.50
CA ILE A 59 -2.47 8.48 2.57
C ILE A 59 -1.38 7.50 2.20
N HIS A 60 -1.62 6.23 2.49
CA HIS A 60 -0.72 5.14 2.16
C HIS A 60 -1.17 4.49 0.85
N PHE A 61 -0.38 4.68 -0.19
CA PHE A 61 -0.54 4.00 -1.46
C PHE A 61 0.47 2.86 -1.59
N ARG A 62 0.07 1.87 -2.37
CA ARG A 62 0.91 0.76 -2.79
C ARG A 62 0.87 0.69 -4.29
N VAL A 63 2.04 0.70 -4.92
CA VAL A 63 2.18 0.76 -6.38
C VAL A 63 3.00 -0.43 -6.85
N SER A 64 2.53 -1.08 -7.91
CA SER A 64 3.23 -2.20 -8.52
C SER A 64 4.66 -1.83 -8.95
N MET A 65 5.57 -2.81 -8.89
CA MET A 65 6.98 -2.62 -9.31
C MET A 65 7.13 -2.43 -10.83
N ASN A 66 6.05 -2.64 -11.58
CA ASN A 66 5.96 -2.40 -13.02
C ASN A 66 6.03 -0.91 -13.38
N VAL A 67 5.69 -0.03 -12.44
CA VAL A 67 5.72 1.42 -12.62
C VAL A 67 7.14 1.93 -12.40
N SER A 68 7.64 2.73 -13.35
CA SER A 68 8.97 3.34 -13.21
C SER A 68 8.96 4.42 -12.14
N LEU A 69 10.05 4.53 -11.36
CA LEU A 69 10.18 5.60 -10.35
C LEU A 69 10.05 6.99 -10.98
N TYR A 70 10.60 7.17 -12.18
CA TYR A 70 10.48 8.44 -12.92
C TYR A 70 9.02 8.83 -13.16
N GLU A 71 8.20 7.90 -13.66
CA GLU A 71 6.77 8.13 -13.90
C GLU A 71 6.05 8.41 -12.58
N LEU A 72 6.38 7.65 -11.53
CA LEU A 72 5.80 7.83 -10.21
C LEU A 72 6.07 9.22 -9.63
N PHE A 73 7.33 9.64 -9.57
CA PHE A 73 7.71 10.96 -9.08
C PHE A 73 7.13 12.07 -9.97
N SER A 74 7.08 11.87 -11.29
CA SER A 74 6.47 12.84 -12.21
C SER A 74 4.97 13.03 -11.94
N VAL A 75 4.24 11.97 -11.62
CA VAL A 75 2.81 12.06 -11.27
C VAL A 75 2.62 12.73 -9.91
N LEU A 76 3.45 12.41 -8.92
CA LEU A 76 3.37 13.02 -7.58
C LEU A 76 3.69 14.52 -7.60
N GLU A 77 4.69 14.95 -8.36
CA GLU A 77 5.03 16.37 -8.47
C GLU A 77 3.92 17.15 -9.20
N LYS A 78 3.37 16.60 -10.29
CA LYS A 78 2.20 17.18 -10.96
C LYS A 78 0.98 17.26 -10.04
N ALA A 79 0.75 16.24 -9.21
CA ALA A 79 -0.32 16.26 -8.22
C ALA A 79 -0.10 17.42 -7.23
N ARG A 80 1.13 17.67 -6.79
CA ARG A 80 1.46 18.77 -5.90
C ARG A 80 1.20 20.14 -6.53
N GLU A 81 1.63 20.32 -7.78
CA GLU A 81 1.45 21.56 -8.54
C GLU A 81 -0.04 21.84 -8.86
N GLU A 82 -0.75 20.85 -9.41
CA GLU A 82 -2.14 20.99 -9.85
C GLU A 82 -3.12 21.10 -8.66
N LEU A 83 -2.81 20.47 -7.53
CA LEU A 83 -3.60 20.53 -6.30
C LEU A 83 -3.18 21.69 -5.39
N ARG A 84 -2.67 22.81 -5.94
CA ARG A 84 -2.39 24.05 -5.21
C ARG A 84 -1.52 23.87 -3.95
N ASN A 85 -0.52 22.99 -3.97
CA ASN A 85 0.36 22.69 -2.83
C ASN A 85 -0.36 22.20 -1.57
N ILE A 86 -1.51 21.53 -1.71
CA ILE A 86 -2.18 20.91 -0.56
C ILE A 86 -1.40 19.68 -0.05
N ILE A 87 -0.54 19.10 -0.90
CA ILE A 87 0.42 18.07 -0.51
C ILE A 87 1.63 18.76 0.13
N GLU A 88 1.81 18.54 1.44
CA GLU A 88 2.96 19.08 2.19
C GLU A 88 4.23 18.37 1.76
N ASP A 89 4.22 17.03 1.86
CA ASP A 89 5.35 16.17 1.55
C ASP A 89 4.88 14.79 1.08
N TYR A 90 5.75 14.11 0.32
CA TYR A 90 5.56 12.72 -0.07
C TYR A 90 6.82 11.92 0.22
N THR A 91 6.64 10.66 0.61
CA THR A 91 7.73 9.69 0.81
C THR A 91 7.49 8.50 -0.10
N VAL A 92 8.52 8.08 -0.83
CA VAL A 92 8.48 6.86 -1.65
C VAL A 92 9.51 5.88 -1.08
N THR A 93 9.07 4.68 -0.70
CA THR A 93 9.92 3.60 -0.21
C THR A 93 9.67 2.32 -1.00
N GLN A 94 10.68 1.45 -1.06
CA GLN A 94 10.50 0.10 -1.58
C GLN A 94 9.99 -0.80 -0.46
N VAL A 95 9.02 -1.67 -0.78
CA VAL A 95 8.54 -2.69 0.16
C VAL A 95 9.70 -3.58 0.62
N THR A 96 9.83 -3.73 1.94
CA THR A 96 10.84 -4.58 2.56
C THR A 96 10.33 -6.02 2.73
N LEU A 97 11.21 -6.95 3.11
CA LEU A 97 10.74 -8.29 3.51
C LEU A 97 9.92 -8.26 4.79
N ASP A 98 10.20 -7.30 5.67
CA ASP A 98 9.48 -7.15 6.91
C ASP A 98 8.01 -6.80 6.63
N ASP A 99 7.77 -5.86 5.72
CA ASP A 99 6.42 -5.52 5.23
C ASP A 99 5.67 -6.73 4.64
N VAL A 100 6.37 -7.58 3.89
CA VAL A 100 5.80 -8.83 3.35
C VAL A 100 5.40 -9.76 4.49
N PHE A 101 6.25 -9.89 5.50
CA PHE A 101 6.00 -10.74 6.66
C PHE A 101 4.84 -10.22 7.52
N VAL A 102 4.81 -8.91 7.79
CA VAL A 102 3.70 -8.23 8.50
C VAL A 102 2.39 -8.39 7.72
N SER A 103 2.42 -8.25 6.39
CA SER A 103 1.24 -8.49 5.55
C SER A 103 0.74 -9.93 5.67
N PHE A 104 1.63 -10.92 5.74
CA PHE A 104 1.25 -12.32 5.96
C PHE A 104 0.68 -12.58 7.35
N ALA A 105 1.19 -11.88 8.38
CA ALA A 105 0.66 -11.95 9.73
C ALA A 105 -0.75 -11.33 9.80
N LYS A 106 -0.99 -10.18 9.16
CA LYS A 106 -2.34 -9.58 9.06
C LYS A 106 -3.35 -10.52 8.38
N ILE A 107 -2.95 -11.17 7.27
CA ILE A 107 -3.81 -12.16 6.58
C ILE A 107 -4.16 -13.35 7.50
N GLN A 108 -3.27 -13.72 8.43
CA GLN A 108 -3.53 -14.79 9.39
C GLN A 108 -4.60 -14.41 10.42
N GLU A 109 -4.54 -13.19 10.96
CA GLU A 109 -5.51 -12.68 11.94
C GLU A 109 -6.93 -12.59 11.34
N ASP A 110 -7.03 -12.12 10.10
CA ASP A 110 -8.29 -12.02 9.35
C ASP A 110 -8.91 -13.41 9.08
N ASN A 111 -8.10 -14.37 8.61
CA ASN A 111 -8.56 -15.75 8.35
C ASN A 111 -8.93 -16.53 9.62
N GLN A 112 -8.35 -16.22 10.78
CA GLN A 112 -8.74 -16.83 12.05
C GLN A 112 -10.06 -16.26 12.58
N SER A 113 -10.35 -14.97 12.31
CA SER A 113 -11.61 -14.33 12.71
C SER A 113 -12.81 -14.87 11.93
N SER A 114 -12.67 -15.17 10.63
CA SER A 114 -13.75 -15.74 9.81
C SER A 114 -14.11 -17.19 10.15
N LYS A 115 -13.21 -17.96 10.78
CA LYS A 115 -13.48 -19.38 11.14
C LYS A 115 -14.27 -19.56 12.44
N ASN A 116 -14.48 -18.50 13.23
CA ASN A 116 -15.19 -18.60 14.51
C ASN A 116 -16.70 -18.32 14.42
N ILE A 117 -17.25 -18.00 13.25
CA ILE A 117 -18.66 -17.60 13.11
C ILE A 117 -19.58 -18.78 12.72
N ASP A 118 -19.05 -19.92 12.26
CA ASP A 118 -19.87 -21.00 11.68
C ASP A 118 -20.12 -22.23 12.61
N THR A 119 -19.80 -22.18 13.91
CA THR A 119 -20.03 -23.34 14.81
C THR A 119 -20.99 -23.06 15.97
N GLY A 120 -22.00 -22.22 15.72
CA GLY A 120 -22.94 -21.75 16.73
C GLY A 120 -24.43 -21.97 16.43
N GLN A 121 -24.84 -23.06 15.77
CA GLN A 121 -26.23 -23.54 15.84
C GLN A 121 -26.30 -25.07 15.81
N LYS A 122 -26.52 -25.66 16.99
CA LYS A 122 -27.26 -26.91 17.16
C LYS A 122 -28.20 -26.75 18.35
#